data_AF-A0A4Q3XTC5-F1
#
_entry.id   AF-A0A4Q3XTC5-F1
#
_cell.length_a   1.000
_cell.length_b   1.000
_cell.length_c   1.000
_cell.angle_alpha   90.00
_cell.angle_beta   90.00
_cell.angle_gamma   90.00
#
_symmetry.space_group_name_H-M   'P 1'
#
loop_
_entity.id
_entity.type
_entity.pdbx_description
1 polymer ?
#
loop_
_entity_poly.entity_id
_entity_poly.type
_entity_poly.pdbx_seq_one_letter_code
_entity_poly.pdbx_strand_id
1 'polypeptide(L)'
;SSHDGLNLDIKAYLVSDINAFAMGDGTVRVYAGLMDKFTDDEVRCVIGHEIGHVKLQHGQKRLKRALQQDAALSVAGTASSGVRKISSSELGGLIQNVISAQHSQAAETASDDYALNFMSAKGYPRQACPAAMDKLAALGGGGGVALLRTHPDPARRAKRMRAKTV
;
A
#
# COMPACT_ATOMS: atom_id res chain seq x y z
N SER A 1 -20.00 -3.95 1.11
CA SER A 1 -20.38 -3.13 2.29
C SER A 1 -19.70 -1.77 2.18
N SER A 2 -20.26 -0.71 2.76
CA SER A 2 -19.60 0.61 2.76
C SER A 2 -18.73 0.79 4.00
N HIS A 3 -17.54 1.39 3.85
CA HIS A 3 -16.72 1.84 4.97
C HIS A 3 -16.10 3.20 4.64
N ASP A 4 -16.32 4.17 5.53
CA ASP A 4 -15.74 5.50 5.42
C ASP A 4 -16.07 6.19 4.06
N GLY A 5 -17.20 5.85 3.44
CA GLY A 5 -17.61 6.37 2.12
C GLY A 5 -17.02 5.66 0.90
N LEU A 6 -16.29 4.54 1.07
CA LEU A 6 -15.98 3.61 -0.04
C LEU A 6 -17.01 2.47 -0.06
N ASN A 7 -17.51 2.15 -1.25
CA ASN A 7 -18.29 0.93 -1.50
C ASN A 7 -17.31 -0.20 -1.84
N LEU A 8 -16.99 -1.05 -0.86
CA LEU A 8 -15.97 -2.06 -1.03
C LEU A 8 -16.48 -3.24 -1.88
N ASP A 9 -15.78 -3.53 -2.98
CA ASP A 9 -15.89 -4.76 -3.78
C ASP A 9 -14.64 -5.62 -3.50
N ILE A 10 -14.80 -6.60 -2.61
CA ILE A 10 -13.70 -7.48 -2.16
C ILE A 10 -13.80 -8.81 -2.89
N LYS A 11 -12.75 -9.19 -3.62
CA LYS A 11 -12.68 -10.47 -4.35
C LYS A 11 -11.35 -11.17 -4.15
N ALA A 12 -11.37 -12.50 -4.25
CA ALA A 12 -10.17 -13.33 -4.17
C ALA A 12 -9.64 -13.68 -5.57
N TYR A 13 -8.32 -13.67 -5.74
CA TYR A 13 -7.64 -14.21 -6.91
C TYR A 13 -6.96 -15.53 -6.54
N LEU A 14 -7.20 -16.57 -7.35
CA LEU A 14 -6.64 -17.92 -7.17
C LEU A 14 -5.20 -17.99 -7.68
N VAL A 15 -4.31 -17.26 -7.00
CA VAL A 15 -2.87 -17.21 -7.28
C VAL A 15 -2.10 -17.44 -5.97
N SER A 16 -0.96 -18.13 -6.08
CA SER A 16 -0.15 -18.56 -4.92
C SER A 16 0.71 -17.45 -4.32
N ASP A 17 0.83 -16.31 -4.99
CA ASP A 17 1.56 -15.17 -4.47
C ASP A 17 0.92 -14.60 -3.20
N ILE A 18 1.75 -14.15 -2.27
CA ILE A 18 1.31 -13.46 -1.05
C ILE A 18 1.14 -11.98 -1.38
N ASN A 19 -0.09 -11.57 -1.64
CA ASN A 19 -0.41 -10.18 -1.99
C ASN A 19 -1.87 -9.79 -1.71
N ALA A 20 -2.10 -8.48 -1.63
CA ALA A 20 -3.39 -7.83 -1.68
C ALA A 20 -3.22 -6.40 -2.19
N PHE A 21 -4.27 -5.79 -2.74
CA PHE A 21 -4.25 -4.38 -3.12
C PHE A 21 -5.65 -3.77 -3.08
N ALA A 22 -5.70 -2.44 -2.94
CA ALA A 22 -6.93 -1.68 -3.04
C ALA A 22 -6.85 -0.52 -4.06
N MET A 23 -8.00 -0.13 -4.60
CA MET A 23 -8.14 0.95 -5.59
C MET A 23 -9.17 1.99 -5.15
N GLY A 24 -9.08 3.19 -5.72
CA GLY A 24 -9.91 4.35 -5.39
C GLY A 24 -11.42 4.16 -5.61
N ASP A 25 -11.81 3.19 -6.42
CA ASP A 25 -13.19 2.85 -6.73
C ASP A 25 -13.84 1.88 -5.72
N GLY A 26 -13.12 1.47 -4.67
CA GLY A 26 -13.60 0.48 -3.69
C GLY A 26 -13.23 -0.97 -4.04
N THR A 27 -12.66 -1.18 -5.22
CA THR A 27 -11.47 -2.00 -5.45
C THR A 27 -10.78 -2.68 -4.26
N VAL A 28 -11.00 -3.97 -3.92
CA VAL A 28 -10.07 -4.74 -3.06
C VAL A 28 -9.86 -6.15 -3.60
N ARG A 29 -8.61 -6.55 -3.83
CA ARG A 29 -8.23 -7.90 -4.29
C ARG A 29 -7.31 -8.55 -3.28
N VAL A 30 -7.58 -9.81 -2.97
CA VAL A 30 -6.82 -10.62 -2.01
C VAL A 30 -6.36 -11.90 -2.69
N TYR A 31 -5.10 -12.27 -2.56
CA TYR A 31 -4.58 -13.46 -3.22
C TYR A 31 -4.74 -14.70 -2.33
N ALA A 32 -5.03 -15.86 -2.93
CA ALA A 32 -5.16 -17.12 -2.20
C ALA A 32 -3.92 -17.45 -1.38
N GLY A 33 -2.72 -17.22 -1.91
CA GLY A 33 -1.47 -17.42 -1.17
C GLY A 33 -1.35 -16.61 0.12
N LEU A 34 -1.96 -15.41 0.19
CA LEU A 34 -2.05 -14.65 1.44
C LEU A 34 -2.99 -15.35 2.43
N MET A 35 -4.18 -15.76 1.98
CA MET A 35 -5.17 -16.43 2.83
C MET A 35 -4.70 -17.80 3.34
N ASP A 36 -3.86 -18.51 2.57
CA ASP A 36 -3.29 -19.80 2.97
C ASP A 36 -2.25 -19.70 4.11
N LYS A 37 -1.68 -18.50 4.34
CA LYS A 37 -0.59 -18.28 5.31
C LYS A 37 -1.01 -17.43 6.51
N PHE A 38 -2.10 -16.67 6.37
CA PHE A 38 -2.54 -15.67 7.34
C PHE A 38 -3.91 -16.06 7.91
N THR A 39 -4.17 -15.72 9.17
CA THR A 39 -5.50 -15.89 9.78
C THR A 39 -6.47 -14.85 9.22
N ASP A 40 -7.77 -15.08 9.39
CA ASP A 40 -8.80 -14.12 9.00
C ASP A 40 -8.54 -12.70 9.51
N ASP A 41 -8.14 -12.54 10.78
CA ASP A 41 -7.90 -11.22 11.37
C ASP A 41 -6.62 -10.57 10.83
N GLU A 42 -5.60 -11.36 10.52
CA GLU A 42 -4.38 -10.85 9.89
C GLU A 42 -4.67 -10.41 8.44
N VAL A 43 -5.46 -11.19 7.69
CA VAL A 43 -5.93 -10.81 6.35
C VAL A 43 -6.78 -9.54 6.41
N ARG A 44 -7.69 -9.42 7.38
CA ARG A 44 -8.46 -8.19 7.63
C ARG A 44 -7.56 -6.99 7.89
N CYS A 45 -6.47 -7.17 8.64
CA CYS A 45 -5.52 -6.09 8.85
C CYS A 45 -4.81 -5.68 7.55
N VAL A 46 -4.36 -6.64 6.74
CA VAL A 46 -3.75 -6.36 5.43
C VAL A 46 -4.73 -5.60 4.52
N ILE A 47 -6.00 -6.03 4.48
CA ILE A 47 -7.05 -5.30 3.74
C ILE A 47 -7.24 -3.88 4.28
N GLY A 48 -7.32 -3.72 5.61
CA GLY A 48 -7.43 -2.41 6.25
C GLY A 48 -6.28 -1.48 5.89
N HIS A 49 -5.06 -2.02 5.80
CA HIS A 49 -3.86 -1.28 5.38
C HIS A 49 -3.95 -0.82 3.92
N GLU A 50 -4.37 -1.69 3.00
CA GLU A 50 -4.56 -1.33 1.60
C GLU A 50 -5.66 -0.26 1.41
N ILE A 51 -6.77 -0.37 2.14
CA ILE A 51 -7.81 0.66 2.17
C ILE A 51 -7.24 1.98 2.70
N GLY A 52 -6.37 1.94 3.70
CA GLY A 52 -5.67 3.11 4.23
C GLY A 52 -4.86 3.86 3.16
N HIS A 53 -4.16 3.14 2.28
CA HIS A 53 -3.43 3.77 1.16
C HIS A 53 -4.35 4.53 0.21
N VAL A 54 -5.51 3.95 -0.09
CA VAL A 54 -6.52 4.57 -0.94
C VAL A 54 -7.11 5.80 -0.27
N LYS A 55 -7.54 5.67 0.99
CA LYS A 55 -8.17 6.75 1.76
C LYS A 55 -7.27 7.95 1.96
N LEU A 56 -6.00 7.71 2.25
CA LEU A 56 -5.01 8.75 2.44
C LEU A 56 -4.40 9.27 1.13
N GLN A 57 -4.93 8.81 -0.02
CA GLN A 57 -4.54 9.21 -1.37
C GLN A 57 -3.04 9.04 -1.63
N HIS A 58 -2.43 8.00 -1.06
CA HIS A 58 -0.98 7.79 -1.15
C HIS A 58 -0.50 7.62 -2.60
N GLY A 59 -1.27 6.92 -3.45
CA GLY A 59 -0.98 6.78 -4.88
C GLY A 59 -0.99 8.13 -5.62
N GLN A 60 -2.05 8.93 -5.43
CA GLN A 60 -2.18 10.24 -6.06
C GLN A 60 -1.07 11.21 -5.60
N LYS A 61 -0.75 11.22 -4.31
CA LYS A 61 0.35 12.02 -3.75
C LYS A 61 1.70 11.62 -4.34
N ARG A 62 1.94 10.33 -4.60
CA ARG A 62 3.16 9.83 -5.25
C ARG A 62 3.22 10.24 -6.71
N LEU A 63 2.13 10.08 -7.45
CA LEU A 63 2.04 10.54 -8.84
C LEU A 63 2.30 12.05 -8.95
N LYS A 64 1.66 12.85 -8.09
CA LYS A 64 1.86 14.30 -8.03
C LYS A 64 3.34 14.66 -7.78
N ARG A 65 4.01 13.99 -6.83
CA ARG A 65 5.43 14.20 -6.56
C ARG A 65 6.31 13.82 -7.75
N ALA A 66 6.04 12.70 -8.41
CA ALA A 66 6.78 12.27 -9.60
C ALA A 66 6.65 13.29 -10.74
N LEU A 67 5.44 13.80 -10.99
CA LEU A 67 5.20 14.86 -11.99
C LEU A 67 5.93 16.17 -11.64
N GLN A 68 5.95 16.55 -10.35
CA GLN A 68 6.69 17.73 -9.89
C GLN A 68 8.20 17.58 -10.07
N GLN A 69 8.74 16.38 -9.81
CA GLN A 69 10.16 16.07 -10.01
C GLN A 69 10.54 16.11 -11.49
N ASP A 70 9.72 15.52 -12.36
CA ASP A 70 9.93 15.56 -13.82
C ASP A 70 9.90 16.99 -14.36
N ALA A 71 8.95 17.82 -13.90
CA ALA A 71 8.88 19.23 -14.26
C ALA A 71 10.11 20.02 -13.78
N ALA A 72 10.61 19.75 -12.56
CA ALA A 72 11.81 20.40 -12.04
C ALA A 72 13.07 20.05 -12.84
N LEU A 73 13.24 18.77 -13.19
CA LEU A 73 14.35 18.30 -14.03
C LEU A 73 14.29 18.88 -15.44
N SER A 74 13.08 19.02 -15.98
CA SER A 74 12.84 19.67 -17.28
C SER A 74 13.37 21.10 -17.31
N VAL A 75 13.04 21.91 -16.28
CA VAL A 75 13.52 23.30 -16.16
C VAL A 75 15.03 23.37 -15.99
N ALA A 76 15.64 22.44 -15.25
CA ALA A 76 17.10 22.40 -15.06
C ALA A 76 17.85 21.99 -16.33
N GLY A 77 17.26 21.12 -17.17
CA GLY A 77 17.87 20.63 -18.41
C GLY A 77 17.69 21.56 -19.62
N THR A 78 16.68 22.42 -19.62
CA THR A 78 16.45 23.41 -20.68
C THR A 78 16.85 24.81 -20.21
N ALA A 79 17.89 25.39 -20.81
CA ALA A 79 18.15 26.83 -20.70
C ALA A 79 17.05 27.72 -21.34
N SER A 80 15.95 27.13 -21.83
CA SER A 80 14.85 27.79 -22.51
C SER A 80 13.56 27.75 -21.70
N SER A 81 12.87 28.89 -21.68
CA SER A 81 11.69 29.26 -20.89
C SER A 81 10.37 28.56 -21.27
N GLY A 82 10.42 27.36 -21.86
CA GLY A 82 9.23 26.67 -22.37
C GLY A 82 8.73 25.56 -21.45
N VAL A 83 7.43 25.57 -21.11
CA VAL A 83 6.76 24.44 -20.46
C VAL A 83 6.83 23.21 -21.40
N ARG A 84 7.63 22.20 -21.04
CA ARG A 84 7.67 20.92 -21.76
C ARG A 84 6.30 20.24 -21.68
N LYS A 85 5.71 19.91 -22.83
CA LYS A 85 4.54 19.04 -22.89
C LYS A 85 5.00 17.59 -22.71
N ILE A 86 4.48 16.90 -21.69
CA ILE A 86 4.73 15.49 -21.44
C ILE A 86 3.97 14.66 -22.49
N SER A 87 4.66 13.80 -23.23
CA SER A 87 4.02 12.89 -24.17
C SER A 87 3.24 11.78 -23.45
N SER A 88 2.30 11.13 -24.14
CA SER A 88 1.54 10.00 -23.58
C SER A 88 2.44 8.83 -23.15
N SER A 89 3.53 8.58 -23.88
CA SER A 89 4.50 7.54 -23.56
C SER A 89 5.29 7.86 -22.29
N GLU A 90 5.75 9.10 -22.14
CA GLU A 90 6.45 9.55 -20.91
C GLU A 90 5.52 9.47 -19.70
N LEU A 91 4.26 9.90 -19.85
CA LEU A 91 3.26 9.81 -18.78
C LEU A 91 2.99 8.34 -18.40
N GLY A 92 2.88 7.45 -19.38
CA GLY A 92 2.71 6.01 -19.14
C GLY A 92 3.88 5.40 -18.37
N GLY A 93 5.11 5.70 -18.75
CA GLY A 93 6.31 5.26 -18.04
C GLY A 93 6.38 5.79 -16.61
N LEU A 94 6.02 7.06 -16.40
CA LEU A 94 5.97 7.66 -15.07
C LEU A 94 4.93 7.00 -14.17
N ILE A 95 3.73 6.71 -14.69
CA ILE A 95 2.69 5.98 -13.95
C ILE A 95 3.17 4.58 -13.58
N GLN A 96 3.80 3.84 -14.51
CA GLN A 96 4.33 2.51 -14.22
C GLN A 96 5.38 2.53 -13.10
N ASN A 97 6.29 3.50 -13.13
CA ASN A 97 7.28 3.70 -12.07
C ASN A 97 6.61 4.02 -10.73
N VAL A 98 5.55 4.84 -10.75
CA VAL A 98 4.74 5.13 -9.57
C VAL A 98 3.94 3.92 -9.12
N ILE A 99 3.58 2.95 -9.94
CA ILE A 99 2.89 1.75 -9.42
C ILE A 99 3.91 0.81 -8.75
N SER A 100 5.09 0.67 -9.34
CA SER A 100 6.11 -0.27 -8.86
C SER A 100 6.98 0.27 -7.70
N ALA A 101 7.02 1.58 -7.48
CA ALA A 101 7.87 2.16 -6.43
C ALA A 101 7.34 1.89 -5.01
N GLN A 102 8.27 1.74 -4.06
CA GLN A 102 7.94 1.59 -2.65
C GLN A 102 7.14 2.77 -2.10
N HIS A 103 6.28 2.47 -1.13
CA HIS A 103 5.66 3.48 -0.30
C HIS A 103 6.68 4.11 0.65
N SER A 104 6.51 5.40 0.94
CA SER A 104 7.34 6.07 1.93
C SER A 104 7.02 5.55 3.34
N GLN A 105 7.98 5.60 4.25
CA GLN A 105 7.78 5.17 5.64
C GLN A 105 6.60 5.89 6.32
N ALA A 106 6.40 7.18 6.00
CA ALA A 106 5.27 7.96 6.48
C ALA A 106 3.93 7.45 5.93
N ALA A 107 3.88 7.03 4.66
CA ALA A 107 2.69 6.45 4.07
C ALA A 107 2.36 5.09 4.71
N GLU A 108 3.36 4.22 4.87
CA GLU A 108 3.18 2.93 5.55
C GLU A 108 2.70 3.11 6.99
N THR A 109 3.30 4.05 7.73
CA THR A 109 2.92 4.37 9.12
C THR A 109 1.48 4.85 9.23
N ALA A 110 1.04 5.70 8.29
CA ALA A 110 -0.32 6.23 8.29
C ALA A 110 -1.34 5.16 7.87
N SER A 111 -1.00 4.30 6.90
CA SER A 111 -1.84 3.16 6.51
C SER A 111 -1.95 2.10 7.62
N ASP A 112 -0.87 1.82 8.34
CA ASP A 112 -0.87 0.96 9.52
C ASP A 112 -1.79 1.50 10.61
N ASP A 113 -1.72 2.81 10.88
CA ASP A 113 -2.57 3.48 11.87
C ASP A 113 -4.04 3.44 11.45
N TYR A 114 -4.31 3.61 10.16
CA TYR A 114 -5.64 3.42 9.59
C TYR A 114 -6.11 1.97 9.80
N ALA A 115 -5.27 0.96 9.52
CA ALA A 115 -5.62 -0.44 9.70
C ALA A 115 -5.95 -0.77 11.18
N LEU A 116 -5.15 -0.26 12.12
CA LEU A 116 -5.43 -0.41 13.56
C LEU A 116 -6.78 0.19 13.97
N ASN A 117 -7.12 1.36 13.42
CA ASN A 117 -8.41 2.01 13.68
C ASN A 117 -9.55 1.27 12.99
N PHE A 118 -9.35 0.78 11.77
CA PHE A 118 -10.29 -0.05 11.03
C PHE A 118 -10.64 -1.33 11.82
N MET A 119 -9.62 -2.04 12.34
CA MET A 119 -9.83 -3.22 13.17
C MET A 119 -10.65 -2.87 14.42
N SER A 120 -10.29 -1.79 15.11
CA SER A 120 -11.01 -1.32 16.31
C SER A 120 -12.46 -0.96 16.01
N ALA A 121 -12.71 -0.18 14.96
CA ALA A 121 -14.03 0.28 14.57
C ALA A 121 -14.97 -0.86 14.14
N LYS A 122 -14.41 -2.02 13.77
CA LYS A 122 -15.15 -3.22 13.39
C LYS A 122 -15.20 -4.29 14.49
N GLY A 123 -14.59 -4.04 15.64
CA GLY A 123 -14.53 -5.00 16.75
C GLY A 123 -13.58 -6.18 16.52
N TYR A 124 -12.61 -6.04 15.62
CA TYR A 124 -11.58 -7.05 15.35
C TYR A 124 -10.32 -6.84 16.21
N PRO A 125 -9.58 -7.91 16.54
CA PRO A 125 -8.40 -7.81 17.38
C PRO A 125 -7.27 -7.03 16.69
N ARG A 126 -6.87 -5.90 17.29
CA ARG A 126 -5.80 -5.05 16.76
C ARG A 126 -4.44 -5.76 16.75
N GLN A 127 -4.25 -6.75 17.62
CA GLN A 127 -3.03 -7.55 17.75
C GLN A 127 -2.75 -8.40 16.49
N ALA A 128 -3.75 -8.65 15.65
CA ALA A 128 -3.55 -9.33 14.37
C ALA A 128 -2.70 -8.51 13.40
N CYS A 129 -2.66 -7.18 13.55
CA CYS A 129 -1.86 -6.33 12.70
C CYS A 129 -0.34 -6.49 12.88
N PRO A 130 0.24 -6.35 14.09
CA PRO A 130 1.65 -6.66 14.28
C PRO A 130 1.97 -8.14 13.98
N ALA A 131 1.06 -9.08 14.26
CA ALA A 131 1.25 -10.49 13.92
C ALA A 131 1.38 -10.73 12.40
N ALA A 132 0.53 -10.07 11.59
CA ALA A 132 0.64 -10.11 10.13
C ALA A 132 2.02 -9.58 9.66
N MET A 133 2.49 -8.49 10.26
CA MET A 133 3.81 -7.94 9.94
C MET A 133 4.96 -8.88 10.32
N ASP A 134 4.88 -9.56 11.47
CA ASP A 134 5.88 -10.57 11.85
C ASP A 134 5.92 -11.74 10.85
N LYS A 135 4.75 -12.21 10.39
CA LYS A 135 4.66 -13.25 9.37
C LYS A 135 5.28 -12.79 8.05
N LEU A 136 4.97 -11.58 7.60
CA LEU A 136 5.59 -11.01 6.41
C LEU A 136 7.12 -10.93 6.56
N ALA A 137 7.62 -10.51 7.72
CA ALA A 137 9.06 -10.45 8.00
C ALA A 137 9.72 -11.83 7.94
N ALA A 138 9.09 -12.86 8.52
CA ALA A 138 9.59 -14.24 8.51
C ALA A 138 9.61 -14.83 7.08
N LEU A 139 8.57 -14.56 6.29
CA LEU A 139 8.46 -15.03 4.91
C LEU A 139 9.40 -14.29 3.94
N GLY A 140 9.74 -13.03 4.24
CA GLY A 140 10.59 -12.18 3.41
C GLY A 140 12.04 -12.67 3.25
N GLY A 141 12.56 -13.45 4.20
CA GLY A 141 13.93 -13.96 4.17
C GLY A 141 14.22 -15.03 3.11
N GLY A 142 13.20 -15.62 2.47
CA GLY A 142 13.33 -16.80 1.60
C GLY A 142 13.13 -16.59 0.10
N GLY A 143 13.01 -15.35 -0.41
CA GLY A 143 12.87 -15.12 -1.87
C GLY A 143 11.68 -14.25 -2.32
N GLY A 144 11.26 -13.29 -1.49
CA GLY A 144 10.50 -12.12 -1.96
C GLY A 144 8.99 -12.28 -1.98
N VAL A 145 8.36 -12.10 -0.82
CA VAL A 145 6.92 -11.81 -0.72
C VAL A 145 6.61 -10.58 -1.57
N ALA A 146 5.74 -10.72 -2.58
CA ALA A 146 5.42 -9.65 -3.53
C ALA A 146 4.99 -8.35 -2.83
N LEU A 147 4.20 -8.48 -1.76
CA LEU A 147 3.75 -7.36 -0.93
C LEU A 147 4.91 -6.55 -0.34
N LEU A 148 6.04 -7.17 0.00
CA LEU A 148 7.21 -6.47 0.54
C LEU A 148 7.98 -5.64 -0.48
N ARG A 149 7.73 -5.83 -1.78
CA ARG A 149 8.36 -5.02 -2.83
C ARG A 149 7.88 -3.58 -2.81
N THR A 150 6.60 -3.37 -2.49
CA THR A 150 5.98 -2.04 -2.38
C THR A 150 5.83 -1.58 -0.93
N HIS A 151 5.74 -2.51 0.03
CA HIS A 151 5.55 -2.23 1.46
C HIS A 151 6.76 -2.72 2.29
N PRO A 152 7.84 -1.93 2.39
CA PRO A 152 9.07 -2.36 3.06
C PRO A 152 8.95 -2.35 4.60
N ASP A 153 10.00 -2.88 5.24
CA ASP A 153 10.27 -2.81 6.68
C ASP A 153 9.21 -3.39 7.63
N PRO A 154 8.70 -4.61 7.39
CA PRO A 154 7.63 -5.20 8.20
C PRO A 154 8.02 -5.35 9.68
N ALA A 155 9.27 -5.73 10.01
CA ALA A 155 9.72 -5.90 11.40
C ALA A 155 9.70 -4.58 12.21
N ARG A 156 10.14 -3.46 11.59
CA ARG A 156 10.10 -2.14 12.24
C ARG A 156 8.66 -1.71 12.48
N ARG A 157 7.78 -1.94 11.51
CA ARG A 157 6.35 -1.62 11.61
C ARG A 157 5.65 -2.46 12.67
N ALA A 158 5.93 -3.77 12.73
CA ALA A 158 5.43 -4.65 13.78
C ALA A 158 5.77 -4.12 15.18
N LYS A 159 7.03 -3.74 15.42
CA LYS A 159 7.47 -3.13 16.70
C LYS A 159 6.68 -1.86 17.04
N ARG A 160 6.49 -0.97 16.06
CA ARG A 160 5.72 0.27 16.24
C ARG A 160 4.26 0.00 16.56
N MET A 161 3.63 -0.93 15.84
CA MET A 161 2.22 -1.28 16.02
C MET A 161 1.97 -1.91 17.40
N ARG A 162 2.87 -2.77 17.89
CA ARG A 162 2.75 -3.35 19.24
C ARG A 162 2.64 -2.30 20.34
N ALA A 163 3.35 -1.19 20.23
CA ALA A 163 3.25 -0.08 21.19
C ALA A 163 1.88 0.64 21.20
N LYS A 164 1.02 0.37 20.20
CA LYS A 164 -0.33 0.94 20.06
C LYS A 164 -1.45 -0.07 20.31
N THR A 165 -1.13 -1.35 20.47
CA THR A 165 -2.10 -2.46 20.65
C THR A 165 -2.08 -3.05 22.05
N VAL A 166 -1.42 -2.37 22.99
CA VAL A 166 -1.46 -2.66 24.43
C VAL A 166 -2.76 -2.16 25.03
#